data_AF-A0A061QPV2-F1
#
_entry.id   AF-A0A061QPV2-F1
#
_cell.length_a   1.000
_cell.length_b   1.000
_cell.length_c   1.000
_cell.angle_alpha   90.00
_cell.angle_beta   90.00
_cell.angle_gamma   90.00
#
_symmetry.space_group_name_H-M   'P 1'
#
loop_
_entity.id
_entity.type
_entity.pdbx_description
1 polymer ?
#
loop_
_entity_poly.entity_id
_entity_poly.type
_entity_poly.pdbx_seq_one_letter_code
_entity_poly.pdbx_strand_id
1 'polypeptide(L)'
;MARVVSWLEALAAHALDEEEAASGRVGSYAGRFASKEALWLETRNKIARRTGSSVLVTELDPDAPTRQWRKIDGENAKTEEQLMARCWRLIRAGRMDDAIKLCEECGEPYRAGSWGACSFKGLVCAFPKDEGLRADQQLSYLAAEEESGPAAMHCLSRWTAFQASEQLAEAVAKTGGGCGGGMYEAAIYAALCGHLHGMLRVCKTWEDHCWARFRASMEVSLDRQLAAAAASASTKV
;
A
#
# COMPACT_ATOMS: atom_id res chain seq x y z
N MET A 1 -10.90 -19.83 -7.00
CA MET A 1 -10.31 -18.87 -6.04
C MET A 1 -10.62 -17.43 -6.44
N ALA A 2 -10.26 -16.99 -7.65
CA ALA A 2 -10.55 -15.62 -8.14
C ALA A 2 -12.02 -15.18 -8.02
N ARG A 3 -12.99 -16.05 -8.35
CA ARG A 3 -14.43 -15.75 -8.20
C ARG A 3 -14.85 -15.49 -6.75
N VAL A 4 -14.25 -16.19 -5.79
CA VAL A 4 -14.56 -16.01 -4.35
C VAL A 4 -13.99 -14.69 -3.85
N VAL A 5 -12.75 -14.36 -4.23
CA VAL A 5 -12.14 -13.07 -3.90
C VAL A 5 -12.95 -11.92 -4.48
N SER A 6 -13.29 -11.99 -5.78
CA SER A 6 -14.12 -10.98 -6.44
C SER A 6 -15.50 -10.84 -5.81
N TRP A 7 -16.13 -11.94 -5.38
CA TRP A 7 -17.39 -11.89 -4.67
C TRP A 7 -17.27 -11.22 -3.29
N LEU A 8 -16.24 -11.55 -2.51
CA LEU A 8 -15.98 -10.92 -1.21
C LEU A 8 -15.62 -9.43 -1.35
N GLU A 9 -14.88 -9.05 -2.40
CA GLU A 9 -14.58 -7.66 -2.73
C GLU A 9 -15.84 -6.90 -3.13
N ALA A 10 -16.74 -7.50 -3.91
CA ALA A 10 -18.01 -6.89 -4.29
C ALA A 10 -18.94 -6.67 -3.08
N LEU A 11 -18.99 -7.62 -2.14
CA LEU A 11 -19.73 -7.42 -0.88
C LEU A 11 -19.14 -6.28 -0.05
N ALA A 12 -17.81 -6.22 0.07
CA ALA A 12 -17.14 -5.13 0.77
C ALA A 12 -17.36 -3.76 0.08
N ALA A 13 -17.38 -3.73 -1.26
CA ALA A 13 -17.69 -2.54 -2.03
C ALA A 13 -19.12 -2.05 -1.77
N HIS A 14 -20.11 -2.95 -1.83
CA HIS A 14 -21.50 -2.62 -1.50
C HIS A 14 -21.65 -2.04 -0.09
N ALA A 15 -21.00 -2.65 0.91
CA ALA A 15 -21.03 -2.14 2.28
C ALA A 15 -20.41 -0.74 2.40
N LEU A 16 -19.34 -0.46 1.65
CA LEU A 16 -18.73 0.88 1.60
C LEU A 16 -19.66 1.91 0.97
N ASP A 17 -20.33 1.56 -0.11
CA ASP A 17 -21.24 2.45 -0.83
C ASP A 17 -22.49 2.75 0.04
N GLU A 18 -23.00 1.78 0.79
CA GLU A 18 -24.09 1.98 1.76
C GLU A 18 -23.68 2.94 2.89
N GLU A 19 -22.48 2.77 3.45
CA GLU A 19 -21.95 3.69 4.46
C GLU A 19 -21.74 5.11 3.92
N GLU A 20 -21.34 5.22 2.65
CA GLU A 20 -21.19 6.51 1.96
C GLU A 20 -22.52 7.20 1.77
N ALA A 21 -23.51 6.48 1.25
CA ALA A 21 -24.87 6.96 1.12
C ALA A 21 -25.47 7.40 2.47
N ALA A 22 -25.27 6.61 3.52
CA ALA A 22 -25.72 6.92 4.87
C ALA A 22 -25.04 8.16 5.47
N SER A 23 -23.76 8.40 5.12
CA SER A 23 -23.01 9.56 5.60
C SER A 23 -23.39 10.88 4.94
N GLY A 24 -24.24 10.85 3.89
CA GLY A 24 -24.65 12.03 3.13
C GLY A 24 -23.53 12.68 2.30
N ARG A 25 -22.39 12.00 2.16
CA ARG A 25 -21.24 12.48 1.37
C ARG A 25 -21.37 11.95 -0.06
N VAL A 26 -21.59 12.86 -1.02
CA VAL A 26 -21.79 12.51 -2.44
C VAL A 26 -20.53 12.86 -3.23
N GLY A 27 -20.01 11.89 -3.99
CA GLY A 27 -18.85 12.06 -4.87
C GLY A 27 -17.58 11.39 -4.35
N SER A 28 -16.59 11.27 -5.24
CA SER A 28 -15.22 10.80 -5.01
C SER A 28 -14.73 11.09 -3.59
N TYR A 29 -13.99 10.19 -2.96
CA TYR A 29 -13.36 10.20 -1.61
C TYR A 29 -12.99 11.58 -0.98
N ALA A 30 -12.89 12.64 -1.79
CA ALA A 30 -13.03 14.05 -1.45
C ALA A 30 -14.10 14.33 -0.37
N GLY A 31 -13.66 14.90 0.74
CA GLY A 31 -14.50 15.33 1.85
C GLY A 31 -14.43 14.43 3.08
N ARG A 32 -13.77 13.26 3.00
CA ARG A 32 -13.35 12.52 4.21
C ARG A 32 -12.03 13.04 4.77
N PHE A 33 -11.12 13.41 3.88
CA PHE A 33 -9.86 14.04 4.21
C PHE A 33 -9.77 15.37 3.44
N ALA A 34 -9.20 16.38 4.07
CA ALA A 34 -8.83 17.63 3.43
C ALA A 34 -7.61 17.43 2.53
N SER A 35 -7.47 18.30 1.52
CA SER A 35 -6.27 18.29 0.68
C SER A 35 -5.03 18.46 1.55
N LYS A 36 -4.05 17.57 1.38
CA LYS A 36 -2.77 17.57 2.12
C LYS A 36 -2.90 17.36 3.64
N GLU A 37 -4.01 16.80 4.13
CA GLU A 37 -4.24 16.56 5.56
C GLU A 37 -3.23 15.56 6.16
N ALA A 38 -2.72 14.62 5.36
CA ALA A 38 -1.78 13.61 5.83
C ALA A 38 -0.33 14.10 5.94
N LEU A 39 -0.03 15.33 5.47
CA LEU A 39 1.30 15.89 5.63
C LEU A 39 1.65 16.02 7.12
N TRP A 40 2.87 15.64 7.47
CA TRP A 40 3.33 15.65 8.86
C TRP A 40 3.69 17.06 9.38
N LEU A 41 2.78 18.03 9.24
CA LEU A 41 3.01 19.43 9.57
C LEU A 41 3.34 19.64 11.05
N GLU A 42 2.63 18.98 11.97
CA GLU A 42 2.90 19.13 13.40
C GLU A 42 4.25 18.51 13.80
N THR A 43 4.59 17.36 13.24
CA THR A 43 5.91 16.73 13.39
C THR A 43 7.01 17.66 12.87
N ARG A 44 6.85 18.21 11.66
CA ARG A 44 7.77 19.20 11.08
C ARG A 44 7.93 20.41 12.01
N ASN A 45 6.84 20.96 12.52
CA ASN A 45 6.87 22.13 13.40
C ASN A 45 7.64 21.82 14.70
N LYS A 46 7.45 20.63 15.28
CA LYS A 46 8.16 20.18 16.49
C LYS A 46 9.64 19.92 16.25
N ILE A 47 10.01 19.35 15.10
CA ILE A 47 11.42 19.19 14.68
C ILE A 47 12.07 20.57 14.54
N ALA A 48 11.44 21.49 13.79
CA ALA A 48 11.99 22.82 13.52
C ALA A 48 12.20 23.65 14.79
N ARG A 49 11.24 23.59 15.73
CA ARG A 49 11.32 24.30 17.02
C ARG A 49 12.21 23.60 18.04
N ARG A 50 12.73 22.40 17.75
CA ARG A 50 13.46 21.54 18.69
C ARG A 50 12.68 21.28 19.99
N THR A 51 11.35 21.24 19.89
CA THR A 51 10.43 20.98 21.01
C THR A 51 9.97 19.53 21.08
N GLY A 52 10.47 18.67 20.16
CA GLY A 52 10.21 17.25 20.16
C GLY A 52 10.84 16.52 21.36
N SER A 53 10.13 15.50 21.86
CA SER A 53 10.70 14.52 22.78
C SER A 53 11.81 13.71 22.09
N SER A 54 12.69 13.06 22.85
CA SER A 54 13.65 12.08 22.32
C SER A 54 12.99 10.93 21.54
N VAL A 55 11.68 10.75 21.73
CA VAL A 55 10.84 9.74 21.06
C VAL A 55 10.37 10.20 19.66
N LEU A 56 10.43 11.50 19.33
CA LEU A 56 9.97 12.02 18.04
C LEU A 56 11.03 11.80 16.94
N VAL A 57 10.57 11.49 15.72
CA VAL A 57 11.42 11.43 14.53
C VAL A 57 12.20 12.73 14.31
N THR A 58 13.41 12.62 13.74
CA THR A 58 14.28 13.77 13.45
C THR A 58 14.24 14.20 11.98
N GLU A 59 13.73 13.33 11.11
CA GLU A 59 13.67 13.53 9.66
C GLU A 59 12.22 13.37 9.19
N LEU A 60 11.91 13.87 7.99
CA LEU A 60 10.55 13.94 7.44
C LEU A 60 10.34 13.08 6.19
N ASP A 61 11.28 12.20 5.88
CA ASP A 61 11.07 11.15 4.89
C ASP A 61 10.08 10.09 5.41
N PRO A 62 9.36 9.41 4.50
CA PRO A 62 8.28 8.49 4.88
C PRO A 62 8.75 7.26 5.66
N ASP A 63 10.01 6.86 5.52
CA ASP A 63 10.61 5.73 6.26
C ASP A 63 11.34 6.17 7.54
N ALA A 64 11.34 7.46 7.91
CA ALA A 64 11.93 7.93 9.16
C ALA A 64 11.38 7.20 10.40
N PRO A 65 10.07 6.94 10.54
CA PRO A 65 9.54 6.22 11.70
C PRO A 65 10.05 4.78 11.83
N THR A 66 10.17 4.07 10.71
CA THR A 66 10.64 2.67 10.68
C THR A 66 12.15 2.59 10.83
N ARG A 67 12.91 3.47 10.16
CA ARG A 67 14.38 3.53 10.23
C ARG A 67 14.89 3.96 11.60
N GLN A 68 14.26 4.98 12.19
CA GLN A 68 14.70 5.55 13.48
C GLN A 68 14.06 4.86 14.68
N TRP A 69 13.00 4.06 14.47
CA TRP A 69 12.18 3.46 15.53
C TRP A 69 11.56 4.51 16.45
N ARG A 70 11.03 5.57 15.84
CA ARG A 70 10.50 6.75 16.53
C ARG A 70 9.08 7.06 16.09
N LYS A 71 8.39 7.83 16.93
CA LYS A 71 7.01 8.24 16.67
C LYS A 71 6.98 9.55 15.89
N ILE A 72 5.91 9.72 15.13
CA ILE A 72 5.50 11.04 14.64
C ILE A 72 4.64 11.72 15.70
N ASP A 73 4.26 12.97 15.44
CA ASP A 73 3.33 13.70 16.29
C ASP A 73 2.00 12.94 16.46
N GLY A 74 1.38 13.06 17.63
CA GLY A 74 0.14 12.34 17.96
C GLY A 74 -1.05 12.70 17.07
N GLU A 75 -1.19 13.95 16.63
CA GLU A 75 -2.26 14.34 15.71
C GLU A 75 -1.99 13.78 14.31
N ASN A 76 -0.76 13.92 13.83
CA ASN A 76 -0.35 13.32 12.55
C ASN A 76 -0.54 11.80 12.56
N ALA A 77 -0.19 11.12 13.66
CA ALA A 77 -0.37 9.67 13.82
C ALA A 77 -1.85 9.25 13.71
N LYS A 78 -2.78 10.01 14.29
CA LYS A 78 -4.21 9.74 14.19
C LYS A 78 -4.70 9.90 12.75
N THR A 79 -4.31 10.97 12.07
CA THR A 79 -4.68 11.20 10.67
C THR A 79 -4.16 10.08 9.78
N GLU A 80 -2.89 9.70 9.95
CA GLU A 80 -2.25 8.59 9.25
C GLU A 80 -2.99 7.25 9.47
N GLU A 81 -3.36 6.95 10.73
CA GLU A 81 -4.12 5.74 11.05
C GLU A 81 -5.49 5.72 10.37
N GLN A 82 -6.21 6.85 10.38
CA GLN A 82 -7.52 6.97 9.74
C GLN A 82 -7.42 6.85 8.22
N LEU A 83 -6.41 7.49 7.61
CA LEU A 83 -6.17 7.42 6.18
C LEU A 83 -5.84 5.99 5.75
N MET A 84 -4.90 5.33 6.43
CA MET A 84 -4.51 3.96 6.10
C MET A 84 -5.62 2.95 6.38
N ALA A 85 -6.41 3.14 7.44
CA ALA A 85 -7.61 2.35 7.68
C ALA A 85 -8.60 2.48 6.51
N ARG A 86 -8.76 3.68 5.96
CA ARG A 86 -9.61 3.91 4.80
C ARG A 86 -9.04 3.25 3.54
N CYS A 87 -7.75 3.39 3.27
CA CYS A 87 -7.08 2.74 2.14
C CYS A 87 -7.19 1.22 2.22
N TRP A 88 -7.01 0.63 3.41
CA TRP A 88 -7.21 -0.80 3.65
C TRP A 88 -8.61 -1.27 3.26
N ARG A 89 -9.65 -0.52 3.65
CA ARG A 89 -11.03 -0.84 3.28
C ARG A 89 -11.28 -0.76 1.78
N LEU A 90 -10.72 0.24 1.09
CA LEU A 90 -10.80 0.36 -0.36
C LEU A 90 -10.13 -0.82 -1.07
N ILE A 91 -8.95 -1.23 -0.61
CA ILE A 91 -8.23 -2.39 -1.14
C ILE A 91 -9.01 -3.69 -0.91
N ARG A 92 -9.61 -3.86 0.28
CA ARG A 92 -10.49 -4.98 0.61
C ARG A 92 -11.75 -5.04 -0.27
N ALA A 93 -12.18 -3.91 -0.82
CA ALA A 93 -13.29 -3.81 -1.75
C ALA A 93 -12.87 -3.90 -3.23
N GLY A 94 -11.60 -4.23 -3.51
CA GLY A 94 -11.08 -4.27 -4.88
C GLY A 94 -10.94 -2.89 -5.54
N ARG A 95 -11.13 -1.79 -4.79
CA ARG A 95 -11.06 -0.40 -5.25
C ARG A 95 -9.66 0.18 -5.06
N MET A 96 -8.66 -0.53 -5.58
CA MET A 96 -7.24 -0.14 -5.49
C MET A 96 -6.98 1.24 -6.11
N ASP A 97 -7.56 1.49 -7.28
CA ASP A 97 -7.41 2.76 -8.01
C ASP A 97 -7.93 3.95 -7.16
N ASP A 98 -8.97 3.75 -6.35
CA ASP A 98 -9.49 4.78 -5.44
C ASP A 98 -8.58 4.98 -4.22
N ALA A 99 -7.94 3.92 -3.72
CA ALA A 99 -6.97 4.03 -2.63
C ALA A 99 -5.73 4.83 -3.06
N ILE A 100 -5.25 4.59 -4.29
CA ILE A 100 -4.13 5.32 -4.90
C ILE A 100 -4.48 6.81 -5.02
N LYS A 101 -5.63 7.15 -5.62
CA LYS A 101 -6.08 8.54 -5.76
C LYS A 101 -6.28 9.23 -4.42
N LEU A 102 -6.79 8.51 -3.42
CA LEU A 102 -6.94 9.04 -2.07
C LEU A 102 -5.58 9.43 -1.46
N CYS A 103 -4.54 8.62 -1.65
CA CYS A 103 -3.18 8.97 -1.21
C CYS A 103 -2.64 10.20 -1.94
N GLU A 104 -2.86 10.33 -3.26
CA GLU A 104 -2.44 11.50 -4.02
C GLU A 104 -3.11 12.79 -3.52
N GLU A 105 -4.43 12.76 -3.29
CA GLU A 105 -5.19 13.91 -2.79
C GLU A 105 -4.79 14.32 -1.36
N CYS A 106 -4.42 13.34 -0.53
CA CYS A 106 -3.94 13.56 0.84
C CYS A 106 -2.49 14.06 0.91
N GLY A 107 -1.79 14.15 -0.22
CA GLY A 107 -0.41 14.64 -0.27
C GLY A 107 0.65 13.56 -0.07
N GLU A 108 0.30 12.29 -0.24
CA GLU A 108 1.16 11.11 -0.02
C GLU A 108 1.43 10.34 -1.33
N PRO A 109 1.93 10.99 -2.40
CA PRO A 109 2.08 10.36 -3.72
C PRO A 109 3.11 9.22 -3.75
N TYR A 110 4.02 9.15 -2.77
CA TYR A 110 4.98 8.04 -2.68
C TYR A 110 4.25 6.70 -2.40
N ARG A 111 3.15 6.71 -1.62
CA ARG A 111 2.31 5.52 -1.40
C ARG A 111 1.60 5.12 -2.68
N ALA A 112 1.05 6.09 -3.40
CA ALA A 112 0.42 5.88 -4.70
C ALA A 112 1.39 5.20 -5.69
N GLY A 113 2.63 5.70 -5.79
CA GLY A 113 3.67 5.08 -6.61
C GLY A 113 4.05 3.67 -6.15
N SER A 114 4.27 3.48 -4.84
CA SER A 114 4.63 2.19 -4.25
C SER A 114 3.55 1.12 -4.46
N TRP A 115 2.29 1.45 -4.21
CA TRP A 115 1.16 0.55 -4.35
C TRP A 115 0.78 0.31 -5.81
N GLY A 116 0.91 1.31 -6.68
CA GLY A 116 0.71 1.18 -8.12
C GLY A 116 1.67 0.17 -8.75
N ALA A 117 2.97 0.26 -8.40
CA ALA A 117 4.00 -0.65 -8.88
C ALA A 117 3.81 -2.10 -8.39
N CYS A 118 3.25 -2.28 -7.18
CA CYS A 118 3.01 -3.59 -6.57
C CYS A 118 1.61 -4.17 -6.89
N SER A 119 0.77 -3.46 -7.65
CA SER A 119 -0.56 -3.96 -8.04
C SER A 119 -0.45 -4.94 -9.21
N PHE A 120 -1.38 -5.88 -9.32
CA PHE A 120 -1.45 -6.83 -10.45
C PHE A 120 -1.53 -6.12 -11.83
N LYS A 121 -2.12 -4.91 -11.88
CA LYS A 121 -2.07 -4.03 -13.07
C LYS A 121 -0.67 -3.44 -13.32
N GLY A 122 0.09 -3.16 -12.27
CA GLY A 122 1.47 -2.64 -12.33
C GLY A 122 2.45 -3.61 -12.99
N LEU A 123 2.12 -4.90 -13.05
CA LEU A 123 2.91 -5.90 -13.79
C LEU A 123 2.76 -5.81 -15.31
N VAL A 124 1.76 -5.07 -15.80
CA VAL A 124 1.55 -4.78 -17.23
C VAL A 124 1.75 -3.29 -17.53
N CYS A 125 1.81 -2.44 -16.50
CA CYS A 125 1.83 -0.99 -16.61
C CYS A 125 2.76 -0.42 -15.53
N ALA A 126 4.04 -0.75 -15.58
CA ALA A 126 5.03 -0.04 -14.79
C ALA A 126 5.10 1.40 -15.33
N PHE A 127 4.75 2.34 -14.46
CA PHE A 127 4.68 3.79 -14.63
C PHE A 127 3.42 4.37 -15.30
N PRO A 128 2.79 5.40 -14.67
CA PRO A 128 2.03 6.38 -15.42
C PRO A 128 2.91 6.90 -16.56
N LYS A 129 2.31 7.26 -17.69
CA LYS A 129 2.98 8.13 -18.67
C LYS A 129 3.28 9.46 -17.97
N ASP A 130 4.38 9.53 -17.24
CA ASP A 130 4.85 10.78 -16.65
C ASP A 130 5.41 11.61 -17.80
N GLU A 131 4.64 12.60 -18.24
CA GLU A 131 5.03 13.53 -19.31
C GLU A 131 6.29 14.34 -18.95
N GLY A 132 6.78 14.24 -17.71
CA GLY A 132 8.00 14.88 -17.21
C GLY A 132 9.30 14.12 -17.45
N LEU A 133 9.27 12.82 -17.78
CA LEU A 133 10.50 12.07 -18.09
C LEU A 133 10.90 12.27 -19.56
N ARG A 134 12.20 12.48 -19.81
CA ARG A 134 12.72 12.51 -21.16
C ARG A 134 12.61 11.12 -21.80
N ALA A 135 12.35 11.08 -23.10
CA ALA A 135 12.10 9.85 -23.85
C ALA A 135 13.26 8.82 -23.77
N ASP A 136 14.49 9.29 -23.59
CA ASP A 136 15.69 8.45 -23.41
C ASP A 136 15.69 7.69 -22.07
N GLN A 137 15.27 8.34 -21.00
CA GLN A 137 15.13 7.73 -19.67
C GLN A 137 13.98 6.72 -19.66
N GLN A 138 12.85 7.06 -20.30
CA GLN A 138 11.74 6.12 -20.50
C GLN A 138 12.20 4.88 -21.26
N LEU A 139 13.01 5.05 -22.31
CA LEU A 139 13.59 3.94 -23.07
C LEU A 139 14.52 3.05 -22.23
N SER A 140 15.36 3.64 -21.36
CA SER A 140 16.30 2.85 -20.54
C SER A 140 15.58 2.00 -19.49
N TYR A 141 14.48 2.50 -18.91
CA TYR A 141 13.67 1.73 -17.97
C TYR A 141 12.92 0.59 -18.68
N LEU A 142 12.32 0.87 -19.84
CA LEU A 142 11.66 -0.16 -20.66
C LEU A 142 12.66 -1.24 -21.12
N ALA A 143 13.89 -0.85 -21.47
CA ALA A 143 14.94 -1.80 -21.82
C ALA A 143 15.37 -2.68 -20.63
N ALA A 144 15.49 -2.11 -19.42
CA ALA A 144 15.81 -2.87 -18.21
C ALA A 144 14.69 -3.86 -17.82
N GLU A 145 13.43 -3.51 -18.09
CA GLU A 145 12.27 -4.40 -17.91
C GLU A 145 12.25 -5.56 -18.91
N GLU A 146 12.58 -5.29 -20.17
CA GLU A 146 12.70 -6.30 -21.21
C GLU A 146 13.84 -7.28 -20.91
N GLU A 147 14.96 -6.78 -20.38
CA GLU A 147 16.14 -7.58 -20.00
C GLU A 147 15.91 -8.42 -18.73
N SER A 148 15.19 -7.89 -17.74
CA SER A 148 14.90 -8.60 -16.47
C SER A 148 13.72 -9.56 -16.57
N GLY A 149 12.77 -9.30 -17.47
CA GLY A 149 11.55 -10.08 -17.65
C GLY A 149 10.46 -9.77 -16.60
N PRO A 150 9.17 -9.82 -16.96
CA PRO A 150 8.05 -9.48 -16.06
C PRO A 150 8.02 -10.29 -14.75
N ALA A 151 8.52 -11.52 -14.76
CA ALA A 151 8.57 -12.38 -13.58
C ALA A 151 9.60 -11.91 -12.53
N ALA A 152 10.75 -11.36 -12.94
CA ALA A 152 11.77 -10.89 -12.00
C ALA A 152 11.30 -9.62 -11.26
N MET A 153 10.67 -8.70 -11.98
CA MET A 153 10.09 -7.49 -11.39
C MET A 153 8.94 -7.79 -10.43
N HIS A 154 8.11 -8.80 -10.73
CA HIS A 154 7.10 -9.30 -9.80
C HIS A 154 7.70 -9.86 -8.51
N CYS A 155 8.74 -10.69 -8.62
CA CYS A 155 9.40 -11.26 -7.44
C CYS A 155 10.04 -10.17 -6.57
N LEU A 156 10.68 -9.18 -7.20
CA LEU A 156 11.28 -8.05 -6.50
C LEU A 156 10.21 -7.19 -5.80
N SER A 157 9.13 -6.82 -6.50
CA SER A 157 8.05 -5.99 -5.92
C SER A 157 7.35 -6.69 -4.75
N ARG A 158 7.16 -8.00 -4.84
CA ARG A 158 6.61 -8.79 -3.73
C ARG A 158 7.56 -8.88 -2.55
N TRP A 159 8.85 -9.07 -2.79
CA TRP A 159 9.85 -9.09 -1.74
C TRP A 159 9.93 -7.75 -1.01
N THR A 160 9.98 -6.64 -1.74
CA THR A 160 10.02 -5.30 -1.14
C THR A 160 8.75 -4.99 -0.37
N ALA A 161 7.57 -5.36 -0.89
CA ALA A 161 6.31 -5.23 -0.16
C ALA A 161 6.27 -6.10 1.12
N PHE A 162 6.79 -7.33 1.08
CA PHE A 162 6.93 -8.16 2.28
C PHE A 162 7.84 -7.50 3.33
N GLN A 163 9.01 -7.00 2.91
CA GLN A 163 9.93 -6.31 3.82
C GLN A 163 9.32 -5.03 4.41
N ALA A 164 8.62 -4.23 3.61
CA ALA A 164 7.92 -3.04 4.08
C ALA A 164 6.85 -3.39 5.13
N SER A 165 6.06 -4.45 4.87
CA SER A 165 5.05 -4.95 5.82
C SER A 165 5.66 -5.31 7.17
N GLU A 166 6.75 -6.09 7.18
CA GLU A 166 7.42 -6.54 8.40
C GLU A 166 8.09 -5.40 9.16
N GLN A 167 8.75 -4.45 8.46
CA GLN A 167 9.37 -3.29 9.10
C GLN A 167 8.34 -2.37 9.76
N LEU A 168 7.22 -2.10 9.09
CA LEU A 168 6.11 -1.32 9.65
C LEU A 168 5.50 -2.02 10.87
N ALA A 169 5.29 -3.32 10.75
CA ALA A 169 4.83 -4.17 11.85
C ALA A 169 5.76 -4.11 13.07
N GLU A 170 7.07 -4.24 12.85
CA GLU A 170 8.08 -4.16 13.91
C GLU A 170 8.12 -2.76 14.53
N ALA A 171 7.91 -1.72 13.71
CA ALA A 171 7.93 -0.34 14.18
C ALA A 171 6.75 -0.07 15.10
N VAL A 172 5.56 -0.57 14.73
CA VAL A 172 4.37 -0.53 15.59
C VAL A 172 4.61 -1.27 16.90
N ALA A 173 5.26 -2.44 16.86
CA ALA A 173 5.56 -3.23 18.05
C ALA A 173 6.54 -2.51 19.01
N LYS A 174 7.64 -1.95 18.50
CA LYS A 174 8.66 -1.26 19.31
C LYS A 174 8.18 0.07 19.86
N THR A 175 7.40 0.81 19.08
CA THR A 175 6.90 2.13 19.49
C THR A 175 5.60 2.02 20.30
N GLY A 176 4.88 0.90 20.22
CA GLY A 176 3.52 0.80 20.75
C GLY A 176 2.52 1.65 19.94
N GLY A 177 2.75 1.76 18.63
CA GLY A 177 1.99 2.61 17.70
C GLY A 177 2.51 4.04 17.60
N GLY A 178 1.89 4.84 16.72
CA GLY A 178 2.27 6.23 16.47
C GLY A 178 3.48 6.42 15.54
N CYS A 179 3.94 5.36 14.89
CA CYS A 179 4.81 5.40 13.72
C CYS A 179 3.90 5.48 12.47
N GLY A 180 4.04 6.53 11.66
CA GLY A 180 3.19 6.82 10.49
C GLY A 180 2.89 5.56 9.66
N GLY A 181 1.62 5.41 9.24
CA GLY A 181 1.13 4.23 8.54
C GLY A 181 0.25 3.26 9.34
N GLY A 182 0.56 3.08 10.62
CA GLY A 182 -0.16 2.17 11.51
C GLY A 182 -0.15 0.70 11.05
N MET A 183 -0.94 -0.15 11.73
CA MET A 183 -1.06 -1.58 11.36
C MET A 183 -1.72 -1.79 9.99
N TYR A 184 -2.49 -0.81 9.52
CA TYR A 184 -3.18 -0.88 8.24
C TYR A 184 -2.22 -0.76 7.06
N GLU A 185 -1.22 0.13 7.09
CA GLU A 185 -0.22 0.19 6.02
C GLU A 185 0.58 -1.12 5.93
N ALA A 186 0.99 -1.68 7.08
CA ALA A 186 1.62 -2.99 7.12
C ALA A 186 0.74 -4.07 6.48
N ALA A 187 -0.57 -4.06 6.76
CA ALA A 187 -1.52 -5.00 6.18
C ALA A 187 -1.75 -4.76 4.67
N ILE A 188 -1.74 -3.52 4.20
CA ILE A 188 -1.81 -3.18 2.77
C ILE A 188 -0.63 -3.81 2.05
N TYR A 189 0.60 -3.56 2.50
CA TYR A 189 1.78 -4.20 1.93
C TYR A 189 1.73 -5.72 2.02
N ALA A 190 1.19 -6.27 3.11
CA ALA A 190 0.97 -7.71 3.26
C ALA A 190 0.00 -8.26 2.20
N ALA A 191 -1.07 -7.52 1.86
CA ALA A 191 -2.02 -7.91 0.83
C ALA A 191 -1.43 -7.86 -0.58
N LEU A 192 -0.49 -6.94 -0.84
CA LEU A 192 0.20 -6.81 -2.12
C LEU A 192 1.19 -7.94 -2.38
N CYS A 193 1.79 -8.54 -1.33
CA CYS A 193 2.74 -9.63 -1.47
C CYS A 193 2.17 -11.02 -1.14
N GLY A 194 0.90 -11.11 -0.72
CA GLY A 194 0.27 -12.37 -0.30
C GLY A 194 0.68 -12.84 1.10
N HIS A 195 1.21 -11.95 1.95
CA HIS A 195 1.61 -12.27 3.32
C HIS A 195 0.39 -12.40 4.24
N LEU A 196 -0.08 -13.65 4.42
CA LEU A 196 -1.29 -13.93 5.20
C LEU A 196 -1.22 -13.40 6.64
N HIS A 197 -0.11 -13.64 7.35
CA HIS A 197 -0.01 -13.28 8.76
C HIS A 197 -0.13 -11.77 8.98
N GLY A 198 0.50 -10.94 8.14
CA GLY A 198 0.39 -9.48 8.20
C GLY A 198 -1.04 -8.98 7.94
N MET A 199 -1.74 -9.55 6.95
CA MET A 199 -3.15 -9.19 6.70
C MET A 199 -4.05 -9.51 7.89
N LEU A 200 -3.87 -10.68 8.51
CA LEU A 200 -4.73 -11.15 9.61
C LEU A 200 -4.71 -10.24 10.84
N ARG A 201 -3.69 -9.40 11.01
CA ARG A 201 -3.57 -8.48 12.16
C ARG A 201 -4.65 -7.40 12.20
N VAL A 202 -5.21 -7.05 11.04
CA VAL A 202 -6.27 -6.03 10.92
C VAL A 202 -7.63 -6.61 10.51
N CYS A 203 -7.70 -7.91 10.20
CA CYS A 203 -8.95 -8.60 9.87
C CYS A 203 -9.86 -8.69 11.09
N LYS A 204 -11.13 -8.29 10.95
CA LYS A 204 -12.09 -8.29 12.08
C LYS A 204 -13.20 -9.30 11.89
N THR A 205 -13.69 -9.46 10.67
CA THR A 205 -14.84 -10.33 10.37
C THR A 205 -14.41 -11.64 9.73
N TRP A 206 -15.29 -12.64 9.67
CA TRP A 206 -14.97 -13.90 9.01
C TRP A 206 -14.75 -13.70 7.50
N GLU A 207 -15.43 -12.72 6.88
CA GLU A 207 -15.26 -12.32 5.48
C GLU A 207 -13.85 -11.79 5.23
N ASP A 208 -13.30 -10.98 6.16
CA ASP A 208 -11.91 -10.51 6.08
C ASP A 208 -10.91 -11.65 6.16
N HIS A 209 -11.11 -12.56 7.10
CA HIS A 209 -10.26 -13.73 7.30
C HIS A 209 -10.32 -14.68 6.10
N CYS A 210 -11.49 -14.79 5.47
CA CYS A 210 -11.73 -15.58 4.28
C CYS A 210 -11.04 -14.96 3.07
N TRP A 211 -11.24 -13.65 2.85
CA TRP A 211 -10.60 -12.91 1.77
C TRP A 211 -9.08 -12.96 1.88
N ALA A 212 -8.50 -12.75 3.07
CA ALA A 212 -7.04 -12.77 3.25
C ALA A 212 -6.43 -14.12 2.86
N ARG A 213 -7.07 -15.23 3.22
CA ARG A 213 -6.63 -16.58 2.86
C ARG A 213 -6.74 -16.83 1.36
N PHE A 214 -7.87 -16.49 0.75
CA PHE A 214 -8.06 -16.68 -0.68
C PHE A 214 -7.14 -15.78 -1.50
N ARG A 215 -6.92 -14.53 -1.06
CA ARG A 215 -5.98 -13.59 -1.67
C ARG A 215 -4.56 -14.13 -1.62
N ALA A 216 -4.07 -14.53 -0.45
CA ALA A 216 -2.74 -15.16 -0.33
C ALA A 216 -2.60 -16.41 -1.20
N SER A 217 -3.64 -17.25 -1.26
CA SER A 217 -3.64 -18.44 -2.11
C SER A 217 -3.61 -18.12 -3.62
N MET A 218 -4.21 -17.00 -4.03
CA MET A 218 -4.13 -16.52 -5.42
C MET A 218 -2.70 -16.07 -5.77
N GLU A 219 -2.03 -15.33 -4.88
CA GLU A 219 -0.65 -14.89 -5.07
C GLU A 219 0.31 -16.09 -5.24
N VAL A 220 0.16 -17.13 -4.41
CA VAL A 220 0.93 -18.39 -4.57
C VAL A 220 0.64 -19.08 -5.91
N SER A 221 -0.61 -19.03 -6.38
CA SER A 221 -0.98 -19.64 -7.67
C SER A 221 -0.39 -18.86 -8.85
N LEU A 222 -0.33 -17.54 -8.73
CA LEU A 222 0.30 -16.65 -9.71
C LEU A 222 1.80 -16.91 -9.80
N ASP A 223 2.50 -17.01 -8.68
CA ASP A 223 3.94 -17.33 -8.67
C ASP A 223 4.25 -18.63 -9.40
N ARG A 224 3.45 -19.68 -9.15
CA ARG A 224 3.64 -20.97 -9.82
C ARG A 224 3.46 -20.85 -11.32
N GLN A 225 2.51 -20.04 -11.77
CA GLN A 225 2.28 -19.80 -13.21
C GLN A 225 3.43 -19.01 -13.83
N LEU A 226 3.91 -17.96 -13.17
CA LEU A 226 5.05 -17.15 -13.63
C LEU A 226 6.33 -17.99 -13.68
N ALA A 227 6.59 -18.82 -12.67
CA ALA A 227 7.73 -19.72 -12.64
C ALA A 227 7.67 -20.78 -13.77
N ALA A 228 6.49 -21.37 -14.00
CA ALA A 228 6.30 -22.33 -15.10
C ALA A 228 6.48 -21.66 -16.47
N ALA A 229 5.97 -20.44 -16.64
CA ALA A 229 6.13 -19.66 -17.86
C ALA A 229 7.62 -19.34 -18.12
N ALA A 230 8.34 -18.88 -17.09
CA ALA A 230 9.78 -18.59 -17.18
C ALA A 230 10.60 -19.84 -17.57
N ALA A 231 10.34 -20.99 -16.92
CA ALA A 231 11.01 -22.25 -17.25
C ALA A 231 10.76 -22.70 -18.71
N SER A 232 9.53 -22.49 -19.21
CA SER A 232 9.18 -22.82 -20.59
C SER A 232 9.86 -21.90 -21.61
N ALA A 233 10.12 -20.64 -21.26
CA ALA A 233 10.83 -19.68 -22.10
C ALA A 233 12.32 -20.02 -22.22
N SER A 234 12.97 -20.41 -21.10
CA SER A 234 14.38 -20.83 -21.11
C SER A 234 14.66 -22.12 -21.88
N THR A 235 13.66 -22.97 -22.10
CA THR A 235 13.81 -24.24 -22.83
C THR A 235 13.74 -24.07 -24.36
N LYS A 236 13.29 -22.89 -24.85
CA LYS A 236 13.13 -22.59 -26.29
C LYS A 236 14.34 -21.87 -26.91
N VAL A 237 15.41 -21.67 -26.15
CA VAL A 237 16.69 -21.07 -26.56
C VAL A 237 17.74 -22.18 -26.63
#